data_AF-A0A8S0SXC7-F1
#
_entry.id   AF-A0A8S0SXC7-F1
#
_cell.length_a   1.000
_cell.length_b   1.000
_cell.length_c   1.000
_cell.angle_alpha   90.00
_cell.angle_beta   90.00
_cell.angle_gamma   90.00
#
_symmetry.space_group_name_H-M   'P 1'
#
loop_
_entity.id
_entity.type
_entity.pdbx_description
1 polymer ?
#
loop_
_entity_poly.entity_id
_entity_poly.type
_entity_poly.pdbx_seq_one_letter_code
_entity_poly.pdbx_strand_id
1 'polypeptide(L)'
;MTLMEAYGIKEKDRATAEKMSMVAPWWVQDSPEARLPMSDVVKMLEGVVEIMPPPKPFHYLFSVVVDPLKPPNNCLSDSTYSTSGTNSYWYKGKTTPIMNKYRI
;
A
#
# COMPACT_ATOMS: atom_id res chain seq x y z
N MET A 1 -16.95 -24.41 6.25
CA MET A 1 -16.88 -23.49 5.09
C MET A 1 -15.49 -22.91 5.04
N THR A 2 -14.75 -23.18 3.97
CA THR A 2 -13.49 -22.47 3.72
C THR A 2 -13.81 -21.06 3.21
N LEU A 3 -12.89 -20.09 3.38
CA LEU A 3 -13.12 -18.72 2.89
C LEU A 3 -13.44 -18.69 1.39
N MET A 4 -12.79 -19.55 0.60
CA MET A 4 -12.99 -19.63 -0.85
C MET A 4 -14.42 -20.07 -1.23
N GLU A 5 -15.03 -21.01 -0.48
CA GLU A 5 -16.46 -21.38 -0.66
C GLU A 5 -17.40 -20.22 -0.32
N ALA A 6 -17.09 -19.46 0.74
CA ALA A 6 -17.89 -18.29 1.14
C ALA A 6 -17.86 -17.18 0.08
N TYR A 7 -16.75 -17.03 -0.65
CA TYR A 7 -16.62 -16.11 -1.78
C TYR A 7 -17.14 -16.69 -3.11
N GLY A 8 -17.72 -17.90 -3.12
CA GLY A 8 -18.25 -18.53 -4.33
C GLY A 8 -17.17 -18.96 -5.33
N ILE A 9 -15.92 -19.10 -4.89
CA ILE A 9 -14.82 -19.57 -5.73
C ILE A 9 -14.97 -21.08 -5.90
N LYS A 10 -15.14 -21.53 -7.15
CA LYS A 10 -15.24 -22.95 -7.48
C LYS A 10 -13.89 -23.63 -7.29
N GLU A 11 -13.89 -24.93 -6.98
CA GLU A 11 -12.64 -25.68 -6.76
C GLU A 11 -11.70 -25.62 -7.98
N LYS A 12 -12.25 -25.57 -9.21
CA LYS A 12 -11.46 -25.39 -10.43
C LYS A 12 -10.68 -24.06 -10.49
N ASP A 13 -11.14 -23.04 -9.80
CA ASP A 13 -10.56 -21.69 -9.79
C ASP A 13 -9.71 -21.44 -8.54
N ARG A 14 -9.69 -22.40 -7.60
CA ARG A 14 -9.01 -22.31 -6.31
C ARG A 14 -7.52 -22.00 -6.44
N ALA A 15 -6.82 -22.74 -7.29
CA ALA A 15 -5.38 -22.56 -7.51
C ALA A 15 -5.06 -21.18 -8.10
N THR A 16 -5.90 -20.67 -9.00
CA THR A 16 -5.75 -19.34 -9.57
C THR A 16 -5.99 -18.26 -8.52
N ALA A 17 -7.04 -18.40 -7.71
CA ALA A 17 -7.35 -17.46 -6.64
C ALA A 17 -6.24 -17.41 -5.58
N GLU A 18 -5.62 -18.54 -5.27
CA GLU A 18 -4.48 -18.61 -4.37
C GLU A 18 -3.27 -17.82 -4.93
N LYS A 19 -2.90 -18.08 -6.19
CA LYS A 19 -1.82 -17.33 -6.86
C LYS A 19 -2.11 -15.82 -6.91
N MET A 20 -3.33 -15.43 -7.26
CA MET A 20 -3.75 -14.02 -7.27
C MET A 20 -3.61 -13.39 -5.87
N SER A 21 -3.94 -14.13 -4.82
CA SER A 21 -3.83 -13.65 -3.44
C SER A 21 -2.37 -13.44 -3.01
N MET A 22 -1.43 -14.22 -3.54
CA MET A 22 0.00 -14.02 -3.30
C MET A 22 0.58 -12.84 -4.10
N VAL A 23 0.04 -12.57 -5.30
CA VAL A 23 0.50 -11.45 -6.14
C VAL A 23 -0.14 -10.11 -5.73
N ALA A 24 -1.35 -10.12 -5.18
CA ALA A 24 -2.10 -8.93 -4.77
C ALA A 24 -1.34 -7.92 -3.87
N PRO A 25 -0.48 -8.33 -2.91
CA PRO A 25 0.19 -7.37 -2.04
C PRO A 25 1.31 -6.56 -2.72
N TRP A 26 1.78 -6.97 -3.91
CA TRP A 26 2.75 -6.20 -4.70
C TRP A 26 2.20 -4.85 -5.19
N TRP A 27 0.87 -4.69 -5.20
CA TRP A 27 0.20 -3.47 -5.64
C TRP A 27 0.10 -2.39 -4.56
N VAL A 28 0.28 -2.78 -3.29
CA VAL A 28 0.12 -1.89 -2.13
C VAL A 28 1.44 -1.18 -1.77
N GLN A 29 2.48 -1.37 -2.58
CA GLN A 29 3.78 -0.73 -2.37
C GLN A 29 3.69 0.80 -2.56
N ASP A 30 4.24 1.52 -1.59
CA ASP A 30 4.26 2.98 -1.50
C ASP A 30 5.09 3.59 -2.64
N SER A 31 6.28 3.04 -2.89
CA SER A 31 7.11 3.38 -4.05
C SER A 31 6.58 2.69 -5.33
N PRO A 32 6.42 3.43 -6.45
CA PRO A 32 6.03 2.85 -7.72
C PRO A 32 7.09 1.92 -8.31
N GLU A 33 8.37 2.13 -7.99
CA GLU A 33 9.48 1.27 -8.43
C GLU A 33 9.50 -0.08 -7.72
N ALA A 34 8.95 -0.16 -6.51
CA ALA A 34 8.79 -1.41 -5.77
C ALA A 34 7.60 -2.25 -6.25
N ARG A 35 6.74 -1.71 -7.12
CA ARG A 35 5.63 -2.46 -7.73
C ARG A 35 6.18 -3.36 -8.82
N LEU A 36 5.69 -4.58 -8.83
CA LEU A 36 6.13 -5.60 -9.78
C LEU A 36 5.60 -5.26 -11.19
N PRO A 37 6.40 -5.36 -12.26
CA PRO A 37 5.95 -5.05 -13.61
C PRO A 37 4.92 -6.08 -14.10
N MET A 38 3.99 -5.64 -14.97
CA MET A 38 2.93 -6.49 -15.51
C MET A 38 3.45 -7.76 -16.20
N SER A 39 4.60 -7.67 -16.86
CA SER A 39 5.22 -8.82 -17.52
C SER A 39 5.57 -9.94 -16.54
N ASP A 40 6.00 -9.60 -15.33
CA ASP A 40 6.42 -10.57 -14.34
C ASP A 40 5.21 -11.09 -13.55
N VAL A 41 4.19 -10.25 -13.32
CA VAL A 41 2.89 -10.66 -12.79
C VAL A 41 2.27 -11.77 -13.65
N VAL A 42 2.30 -11.63 -14.98
CA VAL A 42 1.75 -12.65 -15.90
C VAL A 42 2.53 -13.94 -15.80
N LYS A 43 3.87 -13.90 -15.83
CA LYS A 43 4.73 -15.09 -15.66
C LYS A 43 4.48 -15.82 -14.34
N MET A 44 4.24 -15.07 -13.25
CA MET A 44 3.93 -15.62 -11.94
C MET A 44 2.55 -16.31 -11.90
N LEU A 45 1.54 -15.71 -12.53
CA LEU A 45 0.20 -16.31 -12.62
C LEU A 45 0.19 -17.56 -13.52
N GLU A 46 0.89 -17.51 -14.64
CA GLU A 46 1.10 -18.65 -15.56
C GLU A 46 1.94 -19.77 -14.91
N GLY A 47 2.66 -19.48 -13.82
CA GLY A 47 3.52 -20.45 -13.13
C GLY A 47 4.87 -20.68 -13.81
N VAL A 48 5.29 -19.77 -14.68
CA VAL A 48 6.62 -19.75 -15.30
C VAL A 48 7.69 -19.35 -14.27
N VAL A 49 7.30 -18.52 -13.29
CA VAL A 49 8.17 -18.02 -12.21
C VAL A 49 7.48 -18.21 -10.87
N GLU A 50 8.25 -18.54 -9.84
CA GLU A 50 7.76 -18.70 -8.46
C GLU A 50 7.30 -17.35 -7.86
N ILE A 51 6.24 -17.39 -7.04
CA ILE A 51 5.71 -16.21 -6.38
C ILE A 51 6.49 -15.93 -5.09
N MET A 52 7.39 -14.96 -5.15
CA MET A 52 8.09 -14.47 -3.95
C MET A 52 7.24 -13.46 -3.16
N PRO A 53 7.38 -13.43 -1.82
CA PRO A 53 6.68 -12.46 -0.99
C PRO A 53 7.21 -11.03 -1.25
N PRO A 54 6.33 -10.02 -1.34
CA PRO A 54 6.75 -8.65 -1.55
C PRO A 54 7.48 -8.05 -0.34
N PRO A 55 8.29 -7.00 -0.56
CA PRO A 55 8.86 -6.20 0.53
C PRO A 55 7.75 -5.53 1.36
N LYS A 56 8.07 -5.10 2.59
CA LYS A 56 7.09 -4.44 3.47
C LYS A 56 6.76 -3.03 2.92
N PRO A 57 5.49 -2.70 2.64
CA PRO A 57 5.15 -1.46 1.94
C PRO A 57 5.32 -0.18 2.77
N PHE A 58 5.20 -0.26 4.09
CA PHE A 58 5.14 0.93 4.96
C PHE A 58 6.31 1.02 5.94
N HIS A 59 7.51 1.26 5.42
CA HIS A 59 8.72 1.42 6.25
C HIS A 59 8.60 2.54 7.28
N TYR A 60 7.91 3.64 6.95
CA TYR A 60 7.77 4.82 7.81
C TYR A 60 6.90 4.62 9.05
N LEU A 61 6.00 3.61 9.04
CA LEU A 61 5.13 3.34 10.20
C LEU A 61 5.89 2.72 11.38
N PHE A 62 7.00 2.03 11.11
CA PHE A 62 7.80 1.36 12.15
C PHE A 62 8.83 2.28 12.82
N SER A 63 9.20 3.40 12.20
CA SER A 63 10.12 4.39 12.79
C SER A 63 9.50 5.19 13.94
N VAL A 64 8.18 5.22 14.06
CA VAL A 64 7.46 5.95 15.14
C VAL A 64 7.48 5.18 16.47
N VAL A 65 7.78 3.88 16.47
CA VAL A 65 7.67 3.01 17.66
C VAL A 65 9.01 2.83 18.40
N VAL A 66 10.12 3.36 17.87
CA VAL A 66 11.46 3.15 18.43
C VAL A 66 12.02 4.39 19.14
N ASP A 67 11.30 4.95 20.10
CA ASP A 67 11.90 5.70 21.20
C ASP A 67 11.41 5.14 22.55
N PRO A 68 12.01 4.04 23.06
CA PRO A 68 11.53 3.36 24.27
C PRO A 68 11.81 4.10 25.60
N LEU A 69 12.33 5.33 25.57
CA LEU A 69 12.87 6.00 26.77
C LEU A 69 12.19 7.32 27.18
N LYS A 70 11.05 7.71 26.60
CA LYS A 70 10.34 8.92 27.07
C LYS A 70 8.98 8.59 27.70
N PRO A 71 8.78 8.84 29.01
CA PRO A 71 7.49 8.59 29.65
C PRO A 71 6.43 9.58 29.11
N PRO A 72 5.16 9.16 28.99
CA PRO A 72 4.08 10.02 28.54
C PRO A 72 3.67 10.94 29.70
N ASN A 73 4.16 12.17 29.72
CA ASN A 73 3.60 13.19 30.59
C ASN A 73 2.49 13.96 29.87
N ASN A 74 1.27 13.56 30.24
CA ASN A 74 0.01 14.31 30.24
C ASN A 74 -0.64 14.65 28.89
N CYS A 75 -1.78 14.00 28.64
CA CYS A 75 -2.86 14.56 27.84
C CYS A 75 -3.52 15.71 28.62
N LEU A 76 -3.38 16.95 28.15
CA LEU A 76 -4.48 17.91 28.23
C LEU A 76 -4.36 18.90 27.08
N SER A 77 -5.49 19.08 26.43
CA SER A 77 -5.83 19.90 25.29
C SER A 77 -5.21 21.30 25.34
N ASP A 78 -4.61 21.72 24.21
CA ASP A 78 -4.82 23.09 23.77
C ASP A 78 -5.12 23.10 22.26
N SER A 79 -6.37 23.40 21.95
CA SER A 79 -6.86 23.60 20.60
C SER A 79 -6.32 24.94 20.11
N THR A 80 -5.13 24.93 19.53
CA THR A 80 -4.77 25.95 18.55
C THR A 80 -4.75 25.26 17.19
N TYR A 81 -5.74 25.57 16.35
CA TYR A 81 -5.70 25.25 14.92
C TYR A 81 -4.55 26.05 14.28
N SER A 82 -3.32 25.62 14.53
CA SER A 82 -2.20 26.06 13.71
C SER A 82 -2.25 25.21 12.46
N THR A 83 -2.84 25.75 11.39
CA THR A 83 -2.70 25.27 10.02
C THR A 83 -1.24 25.44 9.59
N SER A 84 -0.34 24.67 10.21
CA SER A 84 1.06 24.59 9.82
C SER A 84 1.20 23.34 8.96
N GLY A 85 1.29 23.58 7.65
CA GLY A 85 1.16 22.60 6.60
C GLY A 85 1.96 21.33 6.89
N THR A 86 1.24 20.21 6.96
CA THR A 86 1.81 18.87 6.96
C THR A 86 2.65 18.72 5.69
N ASN A 87 3.98 18.80 5.86
CA ASN A 87 4.96 18.48 4.83
C ASN A 87 4.88 16.98 4.51
N SER A 88 3.86 16.56 3.75
CA SER A 88 3.86 15.27 3.10
C SER A 88 4.88 15.32 1.97
N TYR A 89 6.06 14.74 2.22
CA TYR A 89 7.15 14.63 1.24
C TYR A 89 6.66 14.09 -0.12
N TRP A 90 5.61 13.27 -0.09
CA TRP A 90 4.88 12.70 -1.23
C TRP A 90 4.30 13.71 -2.24
N TYR A 91 4.04 14.96 -1.84
CA TYR A 91 3.48 15.98 -2.74
C TYR A 91 4.47 17.10 -3.10
N LYS A 92 5.71 17.05 -2.60
CA LYS A 92 6.66 18.16 -2.74
C LYS A 92 7.29 18.29 -4.14
N GLY A 93 7.18 17.25 -4.98
CA GLY A 93 7.94 17.13 -6.22
C GLY A 93 7.14 17.23 -7.53
N LYS A 94 5.82 17.36 -7.49
CA LYS A 94 5.01 17.55 -8.71
C LYS A 94 4.06 18.71 -8.45
N THR A 95 4.39 19.87 -9.00
CA THR A 95 3.39 20.92 -9.26
C THR A 95 2.22 20.23 -9.96
N THR A 96 1.13 20.01 -9.23
CA THR A 96 -0.12 19.53 -9.83
C THR A 96 -0.42 20.50 -10.97
N PRO A 97 -0.47 20.05 -12.24
CA PRO A 97 -0.83 20.96 -13.31
C PRO A 97 -2.24 21.44 -12.97
N ILE A 98 -2.36 22.75 -12.73
CA ILE A 98 -3.65 23.39 -12.55
C ILE A 98 -4.37 23.19 -13.88
N MET A 99 -5.31 22.24 -13.92
CA MET A 99 -6.22 22.13 -15.05
C MET A 99 -7.01 23.44 -15.09
N ASN A 100 -6.73 24.28 -16.09
CA ASN A 100 -7.58 25.42 -16.37
C ASN A 100 -8.95 24.86 -16.72
N LYS A 101 -9.89 25.03 -15.77
CA LYS A 101 -11.32 24.79 -15.92
C LYS A 101 -11.77 25.18 -17.33
N TYR A 102 -12.37 24.23 -18.04
CA TYR A 102 -13.00 24.45 -19.33
C TYR A 102 -13.92 25.66 -19.22
N ARG A 103 -13.54 26.75 -19.89
CA ARG A 103 -14.31 27.97 -19.96
C ARG A 103 -15.37 27.71 -21.03
N ILE A 104 -16.57 27.36 -20.58
CA ILE A 104 -17.79 27.34 -21.41
C ILE A 104 -18.06 28.77 -21.87
#